data_AF-A0AAD9JG35-F1
#
_entry.id   AF-A0AAD9JG35-F1
#
_cell.length_a   1.000
_cell.length_b   1.000
_cell.length_c   1.000
_cell.angle_alpha   90.00
_cell.angle_beta   90.00
_cell.angle_gamma   90.00
#
_symmetry.space_group_name_H-M   'P 1'
#
loop_
_entity.id
_entity.type
_entity.pdbx_description
1 polymer ?
#
loop_
_entity_poly.entity_id
_entity_poly.type
_entity_poly.pdbx_seq_one_letter_code
_entity_poly.pdbx_strand_id
1 'polypeptide(L)'
;MVISAIDNKHFKLLYGFMRSCQCHRIVLLVVALLLMVVIINLLPVGSDRPLHMGKPERYDDEVDFRIIVLAYNRPKSLQKCLEHLAELDTLGDRVAVEIWIDRSRDGTFDTRTWDVAEDFRIGERSSGLAHVRVHVQRNHSYIIGQWVNTWRPHENRRELAVILEDDVDLSPCAYKWLKAVNGRFGSWPEVAGYTLQSENVNYVRENYYTPLTGPQTDPVFLYQLIGTWGFSPHPEHWRRFQDWFHLVWDDPNFRPYVPGTELNVWYRNYERRGLTYSMWEMFFVYYCHINDLYIVYSNLRAYTGRGDVFLDVHRQEPGLHATSRSRNEDTSSFLMKTWNPDYVKFPDTVTKYTLLDK
;
A
#
# COMPACT_ATOMS: atom_id res chain seq x y z
N MET A 1 -29.64 -47.64 5.25
CA MET A 1 -31.09 -47.82 5.52
C MET A 1 -31.56 -46.43 5.96
N VAL A 2 -32.27 -45.59 5.22
CA VAL A 2 -33.25 -45.72 4.14
C VAL A 2 -33.20 -44.42 3.32
N ILE A 3 -32.96 -44.49 2.00
CA ILE A 3 -33.49 -43.52 1.04
C ILE A 3 -34.07 -44.38 -0.08
N SER A 4 -35.40 -44.49 -0.09
CA SER A 4 -36.14 -45.27 -1.07
C SER A 4 -36.66 -44.38 -2.19
N ALA A 5 -36.67 -44.96 -3.39
CA ALA A 5 -37.58 -44.69 -4.50
C ALA A 5 -37.44 -43.35 -5.23
N ILE A 6 -36.48 -43.31 -6.17
CA ILE A 6 -36.65 -42.56 -7.41
C ILE A 6 -37.26 -43.52 -8.44
N ASP A 7 -38.41 -43.13 -8.96
CA ASP A 7 -39.27 -43.88 -9.87
C ASP A 7 -38.58 -44.18 -11.21
N ASN A 8 -38.57 -45.46 -11.58
CA ASN A 8 -37.80 -46.07 -12.68
C ASN A 8 -38.49 -45.93 -14.05
N LYS A 9 -39.58 -45.15 -14.16
CA LYS A 9 -40.33 -44.97 -15.41
C LYS A 9 -39.82 -43.84 -16.32
N HIS A 10 -39.18 -42.81 -15.78
CA HIS A 10 -38.65 -41.71 -16.59
C HIS A 10 -37.26 -41.98 -17.18
N PHE A 11 -36.46 -42.86 -16.56
CA PHE A 11 -35.10 -43.18 -17.04
C PHE A 11 -35.11 -44.05 -18.30
N LYS A 12 -36.10 -44.94 -18.45
CA LYS A 12 -36.25 -45.78 -19.66
C LYS A 12 -36.75 -45.00 -20.88
N LEU A 13 -37.52 -43.92 -20.68
CA LEU A 13 -37.96 -43.06 -21.78
C LEU A 13 -36.81 -42.20 -22.34
N LEU A 14 -35.90 -41.72 -21.47
CA LEU A 14 -34.69 -41.01 -21.91
C LEU A 14 -33.69 -41.93 -22.61
N TYR A 15 -33.54 -43.18 -22.16
CA TYR A 15 -32.60 -44.13 -22.78
C TYR A 15 -33.06 -44.65 -24.15
N GLY A 16 -34.37 -44.76 -24.38
CA GLY A 16 -34.94 -45.21 -25.65
C GLY A 16 -34.84 -44.19 -26.78
N PHE A 17 -34.82 -42.89 -26.48
CA PHE A 17 -34.77 -41.82 -27.47
C PHE A 17 -33.34 -41.52 -27.98
N MET A 18 -32.31 -42.03 -27.30
CA MET A 18 -30.90 -41.70 -27.57
C MET A 18 -30.21 -42.60 -28.62
N ARG A 19 -30.93 -43.54 -29.25
CA ARG A 19 -30.35 -44.45 -30.27
C ARG A 19 -30.41 -43.93 -31.71
N SER A 20 -30.88 -42.71 -31.93
CA SER A 20 -30.96 -42.12 -33.27
C SER A 20 -30.36 -40.72 -33.27
N CYS A 21 -29.49 -40.47 -34.26
CA CYS A 21 -28.94 -39.17 -34.64
C CYS A 21 -27.94 -38.52 -33.67
N GLN A 22 -27.14 -37.62 -34.25
CA GLN A 22 -25.96 -36.89 -33.74
C GLN A 22 -26.04 -36.28 -32.32
N CYS A 23 -27.18 -36.37 -31.62
CA CYS A 23 -27.39 -35.87 -30.27
C CYS A 23 -26.53 -36.56 -29.21
N HIS A 24 -26.21 -37.85 -29.35
CA HIS A 24 -25.43 -38.54 -28.31
C HIS A 24 -24.00 -37.99 -28.17
N ARG A 25 -23.38 -37.60 -29.30
CA ARG A 25 -22.06 -36.95 -29.30
C ARG A 25 -22.12 -35.54 -28.71
N ILE A 26 -23.19 -34.79 -29.00
CA ILE A 26 -23.38 -33.43 -28.48
C ILE A 26 -23.63 -33.44 -26.98
N VAL A 27 -24.49 -34.34 -26.48
CA VAL A 27 -24.76 -34.48 -25.04
C VAL A 27 -23.49 -34.89 -24.28
N LEU A 28 -22.72 -35.84 -24.81
CA LEU A 28 -21.42 -36.20 -24.21
C LEU A 28 -20.43 -35.03 -24.24
N LEU A 29 -20.41 -34.22 -25.30
CA LEU A 29 -19.56 -33.03 -25.38
C LEU A 29 -19.96 -31.95 -24.37
N VAL A 30 -21.26 -31.72 -24.19
CA VAL A 30 -21.79 -30.74 -23.23
C VAL A 30 -21.54 -31.20 -21.80
N VAL A 31 -21.72 -32.48 -21.49
CA VAL A 31 -21.40 -33.06 -20.17
C VAL A 31 -19.89 -33.00 -19.92
N ALA A 32 -19.06 -33.30 -20.92
CA ALA A 32 -17.61 -33.17 -20.80
C ALA A 32 -17.14 -31.72 -20.64
N LEU A 33 -17.77 -30.76 -21.32
CA LEU A 33 -17.51 -29.33 -21.15
C LEU A 33 -17.95 -28.83 -19.77
N LEU A 34 -19.12 -29.25 -19.29
CA LEU A 34 -19.61 -28.91 -17.94
C LEU A 34 -18.73 -29.54 -16.86
N LEU A 35 -18.30 -30.79 -17.04
CA LEU A 35 -17.34 -31.44 -16.15
C LEU A 35 -15.97 -30.77 -16.23
N MET A 36 -15.50 -30.33 -17.40
CA MET A 36 -14.27 -29.53 -17.53
C MET A 36 -14.40 -28.17 -16.85
N VAL A 37 -15.52 -27.47 -16.98
CA VAL A 37 -15.76 -26.21 -16.27
C VAL A 37 -15.82 -26.43 -14.76
N VAL A 38 -16.48 -27.49 -14.30
CA VAL A 38 -16.53 -27.85 -12.88
C VAL A 38 -15.15 -28.28 -12.38
N ILE A 39 -14.38 -29.06 -13.14
CA ILE A 39 -13.00 -29.44 -12.80
C ILE A 39 -12.10 -28.21 -12.81
N ILE A 40 -12.17 -27.30 -13.79
CA ILE A 40 -11.41 -26.04 -13.81
C ILE A 40 -11.76 -25.16 -12.61
N ASN A 41 -13.01 -25.15 -12.14
CA ASN A 41 -13.44 -24.41 -10.96
C ASN A 41 -13.20 -25.15 -9.62
N LEU A 42 -12.90 -26.46 -9.65
CA LEU A 42 -12.57 -27.29 -8.48
C LEU A 42 -11.08 -27.61 -8.39
N LEU A 43 -10.31 -27.38 -9.45
CA LEU A 43 -8.87 -27.30 -9.38
C LEU A 43 -8.59 -26.15 -8.39
N PRO A 44 -7.88 -26.41 -7.28
CA PRO A 44 -7.36 -25.30 -6.50
C PRO A 44 -6.61 -24.43 -7.50
N VAL A 45 -6.99 -23.16 -7.61
CA VAL A 45 -6.11 -22.16 -8.19
C VAL A 45 -4.92 -22.17 -7.25
N GLY A 46 -3.94 -23.01 -7.58
CA GLY A 46 -2.66 -23.05 -6.92
C GLY A 46 -2.18 -21.60 -6.91
N SER A 47 -1.86 -21.11 -5.73
CA SER A 47 -1.13 -19.86 -5.61
C SER A 47 0.23 -20.06 -6.24
N ASP A 48 0.35 -19.87 -7.56
CA ASP A 48 1.61 -19.55 -8.24
C ASP A 48 2.02 -18.14 -7.77
N ARG A 49 2.26 -17.99 -6.47
CA ARG A 49 2.53 -16.71 -5.80
C ARG A 49 3.86 -16.75 -5.05
N PRO A 50 5.00 -17.09 -5.67
CA PRO A 50 6.22 -16.51 -5.16
C PRO A 50 6.08 -15.00 -5.33
N LEU A 51 5.81 -14.28 -4.24
CA LEU A 51 6.17 -12.87 -4.16
C LEU A 51 7.68 -12.84 -4.34
N HIS A 52 8.12 -12.62 -5.57
CA HIS A 52 9.53 -12.56 -5.87
C HIS A 52 10.09 -11.30 -5.23
N MET A 53 10.75 -11.48 -4.10
CA MET A 53 11.46 -10.40 -3.42
C MET A 53 12.47 -9.79 -4.41
N GLY A 54 12.22 -8.54 -4.80
CA GLY A 54 13.33 -7.67 -5.21
C GLY A 54 14.36 -7.70 -4.10
N LYS A 55 15.65 -7.72 -4.43
CA LYS A 55 16.68 -7.48 -3.41
C LYS A 55 16.69 -5.96 -3.18
N PRO A 56 16.36 -5.47 -1.98
CA PRO A 56 16.45 -4.04 -1.69
C PRO A 56 17.87 -3.55 -1.93
N GLU A 57 18.01 -2.33 -2.43
CA GLU A 57 19.31 -1.74 -2.71
C GLU A 57 20.09 -1.53 -1.39
N ARG A 58 21.40 -1.81 -1.44
CA ARG A 58 22.31 -1.53 -0.34
C ARG A 58 23.33 -0.49 -0.77
N TYR A 59 23.51 0.51 0.08
CA TYR A 59 24.53 1.53 -0.07
C TYR A 59 25.69 1.21 0.87
N ASP A 60 26.91 1.32 0.36
CA ASP A 60 28.13 1.10 1.15
C ASP A 60 28.33 2.24 2.18
N ASP A 61 27.89 3.43 1.80
CA ASP A 61 27.93 4.67 2.55
C ASP A 61 26.66 4.90 3.40
N GLU A 62 26.66 5.91 4.27
CA GLU A 62 25.54 6.18 5.19
C GLU A 62 24.43 7.01 4.54
N VAL A 63 23.22 6.47 4.49
CA VAL A 63 22.02 7.18 4.05
C VAL A 63 21.23 7.57 5.29
N ASP A 64 20.94 8.86 5.42
CA ASP A 64 20.13 9.40 6.51
C ASP A 64 18.63 9.24 6.22
N PHE A 65 18.26 9.45 4.95
CA PHE A 65 16.87 9.40 4.49
C PHE A 65 16.75 8.78 3.11
N ARG A 66 15.85 7.81 2.98
CA ARG A 66 15.54 7.12 1.73
C ARG A 66 14.12 7.42 1.27
N ILE A 67 13.96 7.79 0.01
CA ILE A 67 12.67 7.99 -0.62
C ILE A 67 12.47 6.89 -1.64
N ILE A 68 11.43 6.07 -1.46
CA ILE A 68 11.10 4.96 -2.33
C ILE A 68 9.82 5.32 -3.07
N VAL A 69 9.90 5.45 -4.40
CA VAL A 69 8.76 5.77 -5.26
C VAL A 69 8.33 4.50 -5.99
N LEU A 70 7.08 4.09 -5.79
CA LEU A 70 6.45 2.93 -6.41
C LEU A 70 5.66 3.40 -7.64
N ALA A 71 6.00 2.85 -8.81
CA ALA A 71 5.40 3.24 -10.09
C ALA A 71 5.02 2.01 -10.92
N TYR A 72 4.12 2.22 -11.89
CA TYR A 72 3.72 1.16 -12.81
C TYR A 72 3.68 1.65 -14.26
N ASN A 73 2.65 2.37 -14.65
CA ASN A 73 2.43 2.79 -16.05
C ASN A 73 1.76 4.17 -16.19
N ARG A 74 1.96 5.05 -15.21
CA ARG A 74 1.43 6.42 -15.19
C ARG A 74 2.57 7.44 -15.31
N PRO A 75 3.21 7.60 -16.49
CA PRO A 75 4.41 8.44 -16.63
C PRO A 75 4.20 9.89 -16.21
N LYS A 76 3.03 10.47 -16.52
CA LYS A 76 2.68 11.84 -16.11
C LYS A 76 2.47 11.98 -14.60
N SER A 77 2.00 10.93 -13.94
CA SER A 77 1.83 10.92 -12.49
C SER A 77 3.21 10.88 -11.83
N LEU A 78 4.04 9.92 -12.26
CA LEU A 78 5.41 9.81 -11.79
C LEU A 78 6.19 11.12 -11.99
N GLN A 79 6.06 11.75 -13.16
CA GLN A 79 6.72 13.03 -13.44
C GLN A 79 6.37 14.09 -12.38
N LYS A 80 5.09 14.28 -12.07
CA LYS A 80 4.65 15.26 -11.05
C LYS A 80 5.17 14.91 -9.66
N CYS A 81 5.10 13.63 -9.28
CA CYS A 81 5.65 13.16 -8.00
C CYS A 81 7.15 13.52 -7.87
N LEU A 82 7.91 13.29 -8.93
CA LEU A 82 9.35 13.59 -8.98
C LEU A 82 9.65 15.10 -9.03
N GLU A 83 8.81 15.90 -9.69
CA GLU A 83 8.91 17.38 -9.66
C GLU A 83 8.77 17.92 -8.23
N HIS A 84 7.82 17.40 -7.44
CA HIS A 84 7.69 17.75 -6.03
C HIS A 84 8.86 17.23 -5.17
N LEU A 85 9.38 16.03 -5.48
CA LEU A 85 10.53 15.47 -4.78
C LEU A 85 11.79 16.34 -4.96
N ALA A 86 11.99 16.91 -6.15
CA ALA A 86 13.11 17.80 -6.44
C ALA A 86 13.13 19.08 -5.58
N GLU A 87 11.99 19.46 -5.00
CA GLU A 87 11.87 20.63 -4.11
C GLU A 87 12.14 20.28 -2.63
N LEU A 88 12.42 19.03 -2.30
CA LEU A 88 12.59 18.59 -0.92
C LEU A 88 13.79 19.28 -0.23
N ASP A 89 13.55 19.85 0.95
CA ASP A 89 14.63 20.31 1.82
C ASP A 89 15.33 19.10 2.46
N THR A 90 16.54 18.78 1.97
CA THR A 90 17.37 17.67 2.46
C THR A 90 17.99 17.94 3.83
N LEU A 91 17.93 19.18 4.33
CA LEU A 91 18.56 19.61 5.58
C LEU A 91 20.09 19.42 5.61
N GLY A 92 20.72 19.24 4.43
CA GLY A 92 22.13 18.91 4.29
C GLY A 92 22.48 17.44 4.59
N ASP A 93 21.47 16.59 4.83
CA ASP A 93 21.66 15.15 5.06
C ASP A 93 21.83 14.37 3.74
N ARG A 94 22.29 13.13 3.86
CA ARG A 94 22.51 12.23 2.71
C ARG A 94 21.21 11.54 2.34
N VAL A 95 20.51 12.11 1.36
CA VAL A 95 19.23 11.60 0.85
C VAL A 95 19.43 10.68 -0.36
N ALA A 96 18.81 9.50 -0.33
CA ALA A 96 18.75 8.57 -1.45
C ALA A 96 17.33 8.47 -2.02
N VAL A 97 17.21 8.41 -3.34
CA VAL A 97 15.93 8.21 -4.05
C VAL A 97 16.00 6.93 -4.87
N GLU A 98 15.01 6.07 -4.68
CA GLU A 98 14.83 4.84 -5.45
C GLU A 98 13.47 4.85 -6.14
N ILE A 99 13.47 4.72 -7.46
CA ILE A 99 12.25 4.65 -8.26
C ILE A 99 12.07 3.20 -8.73
N TRP A 100 11.04 2.54 -8.24
CA TRP A 100 10.71 1.15 -8.55
C TRP A 100 9.54 1.08 -9.53
N ILE A 101 9.76 0.51 -10.71
CA ILE A 101 8.77 0.34 -11.76
C ILE A 101 8.36 -1.13 -11.82
N ASP A 102 7.10 -1.43 -11.54
CA ASP A 102 6.59 -2.80 -11.64
C ASP A 102 6.41 -3.24 -13.10
N ARG A 103 6.47 -4.56 -13.32
CA ARG A 103 6.08 -5.16 -14.59
C ARG A 103 4.61 -5.48 -14.61
N SER A 104 4.00 -5.50 -15.79
CA SER A 104 2.69 -6.13 -16.01
C SER A 104 2.79 -7.64 -15.90
N ARG A 105 1.64 -8.32 -15.80
CA ARG A 105 1.57 -9.79 -15.70
C ARG A 105 2.18 -10.54 -16.88
N ASP A 106 2.23 -9.93 -18.05
CA ASP A 106 2.89 -10.48 -19.24
C ASP A 106 4.42 -10.26 -19.25
N GLY A 107 4.95 -9.64 -18.19
CA GLY A 107 6.38 -9.40 -18.02
C GLY A 107 6.89 -8.15 -18.73
N THR A 108 6.04 -7.29 -19.27
CA THR A 108 6.46 -6.00 -19.86
C THR A 108 6.46 -4.87 -18.82
N PHE A 109 7.08 -3.73 -19.13
CA PHE A 109 6.99 -2.51 -18.31
C PHE A 109 6.76 -1.30 -19.23
N ASP A 110 6.17 -0.23 -18.70
CA ASP A 110 5.91 0.97 -19.51
C ASP A 110 7.20 1.77 -19.71
N THR A 111 7.71 1.79 -20.94
CA THR A 111 8.98 2.45 -21.27
C THR A 111 8.93 3.97 -21.07
N ARG A 112 7.75 4.60 -21.21
CA ARG A 112 7.60 6.04 -20.97
C ARG A 112 7.76 6.38 -19.48
N THR A 113 7.27 5.52 -18.60
CA THR A 113 7.47 5.65 -17.14
C THR A 113 8.95 5.47 -16.79
N TRP A 114 9.64 4.56 -17.47
CA TRP A 114 11.09 4.42 -17.37
C TRP A 114 11.84 5.68 -17.85
N ASP A 115 11.47 6.24 -19.00
CA ASP A 115 12.12 7.43 -19.55
C ASP A 115 12.02 8.61 -18.56
N VAL A 116 10.84 8.82 -17.96
CA VAL A 116 10.63 9.84 -16.91
C VAL A 116 11.55 9.61 -15.69
N ALA A 117 11.64 8.37 -15.21
CA ALA A 117 12.48 8.03 -14.06
C ALA A 117 13.98 8.22 -14.36
N GLU A 118 14.40 7.85 -15.57
CA GLU A 118 15.79 7.95 -16.01
C GLU A 118 16.20 9.40 -16.26
N ASP A 119 15.32 10.21 -16.85
CA ASP A 119 15.53 11.65 -17.03
C ASP A 119 15.71 12.35 -15.68
N PHE A 120 14.87 12.02 -14.69
CA PHE A 120 15.03 12.52 -13.32
C PHE A 120 16.39 12.09 -12.73
N ARG A 121 16.74 10.80 -12.83
CA ARG A 121 18.04 10.29 -12.35
C ARG A 121 19.23 10.99 -12.99
N ILE A 122 19.14 11.38 -14.26
CA ILE A 122 20.19 12.09 -14.99
C ILE A 122 20.24 13.56 -14.54
N GLY A 123 19.09 14.24 -14.44
CA GLY A 123 18.99 15.64 -14.03
C GLY A 123 19.49 15.88 -12.61
N GLU A 124 19.14 14.99 -11.69
CA GLU A 124 19.47 15.10 -10.27
C GLU A 124 20.92 14.70 -9.92
N ARG A 125 21.76 14.31 -10.90
CA ARG A 125 23.18 14.03 -10.63
C ARG A 125 23.93 15.22 -10.01
N SER A 126 23.38 16.42 -10.14
CA SER A 126 23.98 17.67 -9.66
C SER A 126 23.18 18.34 -8.52
N SER A 127 22.09 17.75 -8.03
CA SER A 127 21.13 18.43 -7.14
C SER A 127 21.41 18.29 -5.64
N GLY A 128 22.47 17.59 -5.26
CA GLY A 128 22.82 17.35 -3.85
C GLY A 128 22.17 16.10 -3.24
N LEU A 129 21.34 15.36 -3.98
CA LEU A 129 20.94 14.00 -3.61
C LEU A 129 22.17 13.08 -3.64
N ALA A 130 22.33 12.24 -2.62
CA ALA A 130 23.48 11.34 -2.51
C ALA A 130 23.39 10.21 -3.53
N HIS A 131 22.20 9.65 -3.73
CA HIS A 131 21.94 8.57 -4.67
C HIS A 131 20.59 8.75 -5.36
N VAL A 132 20.55 8.50 -6.67
CA VAL A 132 19.31 8.28 -7.40
C VAL A 132 19.44 6.98 -8.19
N ARG A 133 18.48 6.06 -8.01
CA ARG A 133 18.45 4.75 -8.65
C ARG A 133 17.07 4.47 -9.24
N VAL A 134 17.06 3.83 -10.41
CA VAL A 134 15.85 3.39 -11.08
C VAL A 134 15.92 1.88 -11.22
N HIS A 135 14.87 1.21 -10.77
CA HIS A 135 14.76 -0.24 -10.72
C HIS A 135 13.53 -0.67 -11.51
N VAL A 136 13.67 -1.67 -12.38
CA VAL A 136 12.53 -2.39 -12.95
C VAL A 136 12.41 -3.71 -12.20
N GLN A 137 11.21 -4.00 -11.69
CA GLN A 137 10.95 -5.27 -11.02
C GLN A 137 11.27 -6.44 -11.95
N ARG A 138 11.77 -7.55 -11.40
CA ARG A 138 12.08 -8.74 -12.21
C ARG A 138 10.82 -9.40 -12.76
N ASN A 139 9.76 -9.42 -11.96
CA ASN A 139 8.45 -9.99 -12.27
C ASN A 139 7.37 -9.02 -11.76
N HIS A 140 6.12 -9.21 -12.20
CA HIS A 140 4.98 -8.48 -11.64
C HIS A 140 4.89 -8.73 -10.13
N SER A 141 5.14 -7.68 -9.35
CA SER A 141 5.23 -7.74 -7.89
C SER A 141 3.91 -7.41 -7.21
N TYR A 142 2.94 -6.86 -7.95
CA TYR A 142 1.71 -6.29 -7.42
C TYR A 142 2.01 -5.14 -6.43
N ILE A 143 0.98 -4.38 -6.05
CA ILE A 143 1.15 -3.31 -5.06
C ILE A 143 1.69 -3.86 -3.73
N ILE A 144 1.24 -5.04 -3.29
CA ILE A 144 1.71 -5.66 -2.05
C ILE A 144 3.20 -6.01 -2.06
N GLY A 145 3.72 -6.52 -3.17
CA GLY A 145 5.14 -6.84 -3.27
C GLY A 145 6.01 -5.61 -3.40
N GLN A 146 5.52 -4.59 -4.08
CA GLN A 146 6.19 -3.30 -4.14
C GLN A 146 6.30 -2.65 -2.75
N TRP A 147 5.21 -2.58 -2.01
CA TRP A 147 5.22 -2.02 -0.66
C TRP A 147 6.10 -2.82 0.29
N VAL A 148 5.93 -4.15 0.35
CA VAL A 148 6.62 -4.96 1.35
C VAL A 148 8.11 -5.16 1.03
N ASN A 149 8.53 -5.22 -0.24
CA ASN A 149 9.87 -5.73 -0.60
C ASN A 149 10.85 -4.73 -1.20
N THR A 150 10.47 -3.47 -1.43
CA THR A 150 11.37 -2.49 -2.06
C THR A 150 12.41 -1.91 -1.10
N TRP A 151 12.09 -1.87 0.19
CA TRP A 151 13.02 -1.46 1.23
C TRP A 151 13.10 -2.47 2.36
N ARG A 152 14.32 -2.88 2.71
CA ARG A 152 14.62 -3.53 3.97
C ARG A 152 15.60 -2.64 4.71
N PRO A 153 15.21 -2.04 5.85
CA PRO A 153 16.12 -1.21 6.64
C PRO A 153 17.41 -1.97 6.95
N HIS A 154 18.48 -1.27 7.33
CA HIS A 154 19.70 -1.93 7.79
C HIS A 154 19.64 -2.19 9.30
N GLU A 155 20.24 -3.28 9.76
CA GLU A 155 20.41 -3.49 11.20
C GLU A 155 21.45 -2.50 11.69
N ASN A 156 21.17 -1.85 12.83
CA ASN A 156 22.06 -0.89 13.49
C ASN A 156 22.32 0.42 12.73
N ARG A 157 21.44 0.81 11.80
CA ARG A 157 21.45 2.17 11.21
C ARG A 157 20.18 2.93 11.55
N ARG A 158 20.30 4.27 11.54
CA ARG A 158 19.21 5.20 11.87
C ARG A 158 18.51 5.78 10.65
N GLU A 159 18.74 5.17 9.48
CA GLU A 159 18.12 5.54 8.21
C GLU A 159 16.61 5.60 8.36
N LEU A 160 16.03 6.75 8.04
CA LEU A 160 14.60 6.89 7.82
C LEU A 160 14.27 6.55 6.38
N ALA A 161 13.06 6.06 6.14
CA ALA A 161 12.55 5.93 4.78
C ALA A 161 11.13 6.47 4.69
N VAL A 162 10.74 6.97 3.52
CA VAL A 162 9.35 7.21 3.14
C VAL A 162 9.06 6.44 1.85
N ILE A 163 7.91 5.79 1.80
CA ILE A 163 7.41 5.07 0.63
C ILE A 163 6.25 5.87 0.05
N LEU A 164 6.32 6.13 -1.26
CA LEU A 164 5.38 6.93 -2.02
C LEU A 164 4.87 6.11 -3.20
N GLU A 165 3.60 6.29 -3.56
CA GLU A 165 3.09 5.90 -4.89
C GLU A 165 3.27 7.07 -5.86
N ASP A 166 3.29 6.77 -7.16
CA ASP A 166 3.52 7.77 -8.22
C ASP A 166 2.46 8.89 -8.27
N ASP A 167 1.34 8.76 -7.54
CA ASP A 167 0.27 9.76 -7.42
C ASP A 167 0.27 10.61 -6.14
N VAL A 168 1.39 10.63 -5.41
CA VAL A 168 1.58 11.47 -4.22
C VAL A 168 2.45 12.69 -4.52
N ASP A 169 1.97 13.88 -4.16
CA ASP A 169 2.77 15.13 -4.15
C ASP A 169 3.33 15.37 -2.76
N LEU A 170 4.62 15.68 -2.67
CA LEU A 170 5.35 15.81 -1.40
C LEU A 170 5.62 17.28 -1.07
N SER A 171 5.43 17.65 0.21
CA SER A 171 5.85 18.96 0.71
C SER A 171 7.38 19.09 0.76
N PRO A 172 7.95 20.25 0.40
CA PRO A 172 9.36 20.56 0.67
C PRO A 172 9.78 20.38 2.13
N CYS A 173 8.84 20.49 3.07
CA CYS A 173 9.06 20.33 4.51
C CYS A 173 8.85 18.90 5.03
N ALA A 174 8.51 17.94 4.17
CA ALA A 174 8.15 16.58 4.57
C ALA A 174 9.28 15.88 5.35
N TYR A 175 10.52 15.95 4.86
CA TYR A 175 11.64 15.31 5.55
C TYR A 175 11.93 15.96 6.92
N LYS A 176 11.82 17.29 6.99
CA LYS A 176 11.96 18.03 8.25
C LYS A 176 10.93 17.60 9.30
N TRP A 177 9.69 17.37 8.88
CA TRP A 177 8.67 16.78 9.73
C TRP A 177 9.05 15.38 10.20
N LEU A 178 9.38 14.47 9.27
CA LEU A 178 9.75 13.08 9.58
C LEU A 178 10.94 12.99 10.55
N LYS A 179 11.99 13.78 10.32
CA LYS A 179 13.15 13.86 11.20
C LYS A 179 12.77 14.32 12.61
N ALA A 180 11.86 15.27 12.73
CA ALA A 180 11.38 15.77 14.03
C ALA A 180 10.50 14.75 14.78
N VAL A 181 9.51 14.15 14.12
CA VAL A 181 8.66 13.14 14.77
C VAL A 181 9.46 11.89 15.13
N ASN A 182 10.41 11.48 14.29
CA ASN A 182 11.31 10.38 14.63
C ASN A 182 12.23 10.72 15.80
N GLY A 183 12.78 11.94 15.84
CA GLY A 183 13.58 12.41 16.97
C GLY A 183 12.82 12.38 18.30
N ARG A 184 11.49 12.59 18.27
CA ARG A 184 10.63 12.61 19.47
C ARG A 184 10.06 11.25 19.86
N PHE A 185 9.66 10.45 18.88
CA PHE A 185 8.84 9.24 19.07
C PHE A 185 9.55 7.96 18.64
N GLY A 186 10.68 8.02 17.93
CA GLY A 186 11.35 6.82 17.40
C GLY A 186 11.97 5.90 18.46
N SER A 187 12.04 6.32 19.72
CA SER A 187 12.41 5.43 20.84
C SER A 187 11.20 4.82 21.56
N TRP A 188 9.97 5.20 21.19
CA TRP A 188 8.77 4.68 21.81
C TRP A 188 8.48 3.28 21.24
N PRO A 189 8.47 2.22 22.09
CA PRO A 189 8.33 0.85 21.61
C PRO A 189 7.01 0.62 20.88
N GLU A 190 5.97 1.37 21.19
CA GLU A 190 4.66 1.29 20.57
C GLU A 190 4.54 2.02 19.22
N VAL A 191 5.57 2.71 18.73
CA VAL A 191 5.50 3.49 17.48
C VAL A 191 6.01 2.66 16.30
N ALA A 192 5.11 2.20 15.44
CA ALA A 192 5.43 1.41 14.24
C ALA A 192 5.79 2.24 13.01
N GLY A 193 5.60 3.56 13.07
CA GLY A 193 5.98 4.47 12.00
C GLY A 193 5.27 5.82 12.06
N TYR A 194 5.40 6.55 10.98
CA TYR A 194 4.90 7.89 10.79
C TYR A 194 4.18 7.95 9.45
N THR A 195 3.22 8.85 9.29
CA THR A 195 2.59 9.10 7.99
C THR A 195 2.55 10.58 7.71
N LEU A 196 2.77 10.93 6.45
CA LEU A 196 2.59 12.31 5.96
C LEU A 196 1.12 12.62 5.68
N GLN A 197 0.31 11.58 5.49
CA GLN A 197 -1.13 11.67 5.28
C GLN A 197 -1.79 12.54 6.35
N SER A 198 -2.30 13.68 5.92
CA SER A 198 -2.93 14.68 6.79
C SER A 198 -4.45 14.76 6.61
N GLU A 199 -5.01 13.93 5.71
CA GLU A 199 -6.42 13.98 5.32
C GLU A 199 -7.05 12.58 5.22
N ASN A 200 -8.38 12.51 5.19
CA ASN A 200 -9.17 11.29 4.97
C ASN A 200 -8.79 10.12 5.88
N VAL A 201 -8.48 10.40 7.15
CA VAL A 201 -8.22 9.37 8.17
C VAL A 201 -9.56 8.81 8.68
N ASN A 202 -10.27 8.00 7.88
CA ASN A 202 -11.65 7.57 8.19
C ASN A 202 -12.01 6.13 7.75
N TYR A 203 -11.06 5.20 7.66
CA TYR A 203 -11.27 3.93 6.96
C TYR A 203 -11.97 2.80 7.73
N VAL A 204 -12.40 2.98 8.99
CA VAL A 204 -12.67 1.82 9.87
C VAL A 204 -14.09 1.61 10.35
N ARG A 205 -15.02 2.55 10.15
CA ARG A 205 -16.39 2.41 10.70
C ARG A 205 -17.51 2.69 9.71
N GLU A 206 -18.56 1.87 9.77
CA GLU A 206 -19.79 2.03 9.00
C GLU A 206 -20.43 3.42 9.31
N ASN A 207 -20.77 4.18 8.29
CA ASN A 207 -21.48 5.47 8.38
C ASN A 207 -20.74 6.65 9.05
N TYR A 208 -19.43 6.54 9.31
CA TYR A 208 -18.61 7.65 9.82
C TYR A 208 -17.67 8.18 8.72
N TYR A 209 -18.03 9.34 8.15
CA TYR A 209 -17.24 9.97 7.07
C TYR A 209 -16.34 11.12 7.54
N THR A 210 -16.43 11.54 8.80
CA THR A 210 -15.60 12.63 9.33
C THR A 210 -14.17 12.13 9.54
N PRO A 211 -13.15 12.73 8.90
CA PRO A 211 -11.76 12.40 9.16
C PRO A 211 -11.42 12.54 10.64
N LEU A 212 -10.72 11.54 11.18
CA LEU A 212 -10.18 11.59 12.53
C LEU A 212 -9.17 12.73 12.66
N THR A 213 -9.32 13.54 13.70
CA THR A 213 -8.38 14.58 14.09
C THR A 213 -8.00 14.44 15.56
N GLY A 214 -6.77 14.81 15.89
CA GLY A 214 -6.30 14.97 17.26
C GLY A 214 -6.84 16.25 17.92
N PRO A 215 -6.51 16.49 19.21
CA PRO A 215 -6.83 17.75 19.88
C PRO A 215 -6.27 18.96 19.12
N GLN A 216 -7.03 20.05 19.04
CA GLN A 216 -6.58 21.29 18.37
C GLN A 216 -5.36 21.94 19.06
N THR A 217 -5.00 21.49 20.26
CA THR A 217 -3.82 21.95 21.00
C THR A 217 -2.54 21.23 20.60
N ASP A 218 -2.64 20.12 19.89
CA ASP A 218 -1.53 19.20 19.69
C ASP A 218 -1.21 19.09 18.19
N PRO A 219 0.06 19.23 17.77
CA PRO A 219 0.43 19.10 16.36
C PRO A 219 0.45 17.66 15.87
N VAL A 220 0.25 16.67 16.75
CA VAL A 220 0.29 15.23 16.46
C VAL A 220 -0.77 14.46 17.24
N PHE A 221 -1.12 13.29 16.73
CA PHE A 221 -1.80 12.24 17.49
C PHE A 221 -1.27 10.86 17.04
N LEU A 222 -1.54 9.83 17.83
CA LEU A 222 -1.20 8.44 17.51
C LEU A 222 -2.47 7.67 17.13
N TYR A 223 -2.39 6.84 16.10
CA TYR A 223 -3.51 6.02 15.65
C TYR A 223 -3.05 4.64 15.17
N GLN A 224 -3.80 3.59 15.50
CA GLN A 224 -3.46 2.21 15.09
C GLN A 224 -3.67 1.95 13.59
N LEU A 225 -4.49 2.76 12.92
CA LEU A 225 -4.65 2.66 11.47
C LEU A 225 -3.44 3.27 10.77
N ILE A 226 -2.98 2.62 9.70
CA ILE A 226 -1.94 3.17 8.84
C ILE A 226 -2.48 4.27 7.91
N GLY A 227 -1.72 5.34 7.74
CA GLY A 227 -1.88 6.29 6.65
C GLY A 227 -0.98 5.87 5.50
N THR A 228 -1.57 5.41 4.41
CA THR A 228 -0.84 4.82 3.28
C THR A 228 -0.22 5.87 2.35
N TRP A 229 -0.58 7.15 2.50
CA TRP A 229 0.04 8.24 1.76
C TRP A 229 1.26 8.76 2.51
N GLY A 230 2.43 8.68 1.88
CA GLY A 230 3.70 9.07 2.50
C GLY A 230 3.99 8.31 3.79
N PHE A 231 3.82 6.98 3.79
CA PHE A 231 4.13 6.18 4.97
C PHE A 231 5.64 6.08 5.17
N SER A 232 6.08 6.35 6.40
CA SER A 232 7.46 6.25 6.85
C SER A 232 7.54 5.19 7.95
N PRO A 233 7.86 3.93 7.62
CA PRO A 233 7.85 2.87 8.60
C PRO A 233 8.97 3.05 9.63
N HIS A 234 8.71 2.69 10.89
CA HIS A 234 9.78 2.58 11.88
C HIS A 234 10.70 1.40 11.50
N PRO A 235 12.02 1.59 11.33
CA PRO A 235 12.92 0.58 10.77
C PRO A 235 12.85 -0.79 11.45
N GLU A 236 12.79 -0.81 12.79
CA GLU A 236 12.74 -2.06 13.57
C GLU A 236 11.42 -2.80 13.38
N HIS A 237 10.29 -2.08 13.44
CA HIS A 237 8.96 -2.67 13.31
C HIS A 237 8.67 -3.10 11.88
N TRP A 238 9.17 -2.35 10.90
CA TRP A 238 9.04 -2.71 9.49
C TRP A 238 9.77 -4.02 9.18
N ARG A 239 11.00 -4.20 9.67
CA ARG A 239 11.72 -5.48 9.51
C ARG A 239 10.94 -6.63 10.13
N ARG A 240 10.46 -6.47 11.37
CA ARG A 240 9.67 -7.50 12.06
C ARG A 240 8.38 -7.81 11.33
N PHE A 241 7.69 -6.79 10.84
CA PHE A 241 6.52 -6.95 9.99
C PHE A 241 6.85 -7.71 8.71
N GLN A 242 7.94 -7.38 8.01
CA GLN A 242 8.36 -8.11 6.80
C GLN A 242 8.62 -9.58 7.09
N ASP A 243 9.38 -9.87 8.15
CA ASP A 243 9.69 -11.24 8.55
C ASP A 243 8.41 -12.01 8.92
N TRP A 244 7.50 -11.40 9.67
CA TRP A 244 6.18 -11.97 9.99
C TRP A 244 5.31 -12.15 8.74
N PHE A 245 5.25 -11.15 7.86
CA PHE A 245 4.46 -11.15 6.64
C PHE A 245 4.85 -12.32 5.74
N HIS A 246 6.14 -12.54 5.55
CA HIS A 246 6.64 -13.66 4.74
C HIS A 246 6.35 -15.04 5.36
N LEU A 247 6.15 -15.13 6.68
CA LEU A 247 5.72 -16.37 7.31
C LEU A 247 4.23 -16.67 7.08
N VAL A 248 3.38 -15.63 7.11
CA VAL A 248 1.92 -15.81 7.05
C VAL A 248 1.33 -15.68 5.64
N TRP A 249 2.04 -15.02 4.72
CA TRP A 249 1.51 -14.72 3.38
C TRP A 249 1.19 -15.98 2.57
N ASP A 250 2.02 -17.01 2.70
CA ASP A 250 1.85 -18.28 1.98
C ASP A 250 0.89 -19.25 2.69
N ASP A 251 0.38 -18.91 3.88
CA ASP A 251 -0.62 -19.72 4.59
C ASP A 251 -2.02 -19.50 3.99
N PRO A 252 -2.61 -20.49 3.29
CA PRO A 252 -3.92 -20.36 2.66
C PRO A 252 -5.07 -20.18 3.65
N ASN A 253 -4.85 -20.45 4.95
CA ASN A 253 -5.84 -20.32 6.01
C ASN A 253 -5.70 -19.00 6.79
N PHE A 254 -4.56 -18.32 6.68
CA PHE A 254 -4.36 -17.07 7.41
C PHE A 254 -5.24 -15.96 6.86
N ARG A 255 -5.91 -15.23 7.75
CA ARG A 255 -6.73 -14.06 7.41
C ARG A 255 -6.35 -12.91 8.35
N PRO A 256 -5.85 -11.77 7.83
CA PRO A 256 -5.47 -10.64 8.66
C PRO A 256 -6.70 -9.85 9.16
N TYR A 257 -7.75 -10.51 9.64
CA TYR A 257 -8.96 -9.82 10.07
C TYR A 257 -8.78 -9.14 11.42
N VAL A 258 -9.23 -7.88 11.51
CA VAL A 258 -9.24 -7.13 12.76
C VAL A 258 -10.68 -6.90 13.22
N PRO A 259 -11.12 -7.48 14.35
CA PRO A 259 -12.52 -7.41 14.79
C PRO A 259 -13.07 -5.98 14.83
N GLY A 260 -14.32 -5.81 14.37
CA GLY A 260 -15.03 -4.53 14.45
C GLY A 260 -14.67 -3.48 13.38
N THR A 261 -13.87 -3.82 12.38
CA THR A 261 -13.43 -2.88 11.32
C THR A 261 -14.13 -3.09 9.97
N GLU A 262 -14.40 -1.99 9.25
CA GLU A 262 -14.83 -2.00 7.84
C GLU A 262 -13.79 -2.59 6.89
N LEU A 263 -12.51 -2.53 7.27
CA LEU A 263 -11.41 -3.14 6.51
C LEU A 263 -11.65 -4.64 6.27
N ASN A 264 -12.27 -5.36 7.22
CA ASN A 264 -12.66 -6.75 7.01
C ASN A 264 -13.72 -6.92 5.91
N VAL A 265 -14.65 -5.98 5.77
CA VAL A 265 -15.67 -6.01 4.71
C VAL A 265 -15.00 -5.90 3.35
N TRP A 266 -14.05 -4.96 3.23
CA TRP A 266 -13.30 -4.70 2.00
C TRP A 266 -12.39 -5.88 1.66
N TYR A 267 -11.63 -6.38 2.63
CA TYR A 267 -10.75 -7.52 2.43
C TYR A 267 -11.53 -8.77 2.02
N ARG A 268 -12.68 -9.06 2.65
CA ARG A 268 -13.58 -10.15 2.22
C ARG A 268 -14.09 -9.98 0.79
N ASN A 269 -14.33 -8.75 0.33
CA ASN A 269 -14.69 -8.49 -1.06
C ASN A 269 -13.53 -8.85 -2.00
N TYR A 270 -12.31 -8.45 -1.65
CA TYR A 270 -11.11 -8.76 -2.44
C TYR A 270 -10.80 -10.26 -2.44
N GLU A 271 -10.96 -10.95 -1.31
CA GLU A 271 -10.82 -12.41 -1.23
C GLU A 271 -11.75 -13.13 -2.20
N ARG A 272 -13.05 -12.79 -2.20
CA ARG A 272 -14.04 -13.39 -3.11
C ARG A 272 -13.70 -13.17 -4.59
N ARG A 273 -12.92 -12.13 -4.89
CA ARG A 273 -12.48 -11.76 -6.25
C ARG A 273 -11.06 -12.23 -6.58
N GLY A 274 -10.36 -12.84 -5.62
CA GLY A 274 -8.95 -13.21 -5.77
C GLY A 274 -7.99 -12.02 -5.86
N LEU A 275 -8.34 -10.87 -5.27
CA LEU A 275 -7.61 -9.59 -5.36
C LEU A 275 -6.88 -9.20 -4.07
N THR A 276 -6.58 -10.14 -3.17
CA THR A 276 -5.95 -9.81 -1.87
C THR A 276 -4.56 -9.20 -2.00
N TYR A 277 -3.88 -9.41 -3.13
CA TYR A 277 -2.61 -8.77 -3.46
C TYR A 277 -2.73 -7.24 -3.67
N SER A 278 -3.95 -6.72 -3.71
CA SER A 278 -4.25 -5.30 -3.84
C SER A 278 -4.38 -4.57 -2.49
N MET A 279 -4.27 -5.27 -1.35
CA MET A 279 -4.55 -4.67 -0.04
C MET A 279 -3.51 -5.11 1.00
N TRP A 280 -2.31 -4.54 0.88
CA TRP A 280 -1.18 -4.85 1.77
C TRP A 280 -1.36 -4.25 3.16
N GLU A 281 -2.02 -3.11 3.23
CA GLU A 281 -2.30 -2.36 4.44
C GLU A 281 -3.08 -3.21 5.44
N MET A 282 -3.92 -4.15 4.98
CA MET A 282 -4.65 -5.06 5.87
C MET A 282 -3.69 -5.90 6.73
N PHE A 283 -2.58 -6.39 6.16
CA PHE A 283 -1.60 -7.17 6.90
C PHE A 283 -0.86 -6.31 7.92
N PHE A 284 -0.50 -5.09 7.53
CA PHE A 284 0.19 -4.17 8.44
C PHE A 284 -0.72 -3.69 9.57
N VAL A 285 -1.99 -3.39 9.29
CA VAL A 285 -3.00 -3.04 10.29
C VAL A 285 -3.21 -4.19 11.27
N TYR A 286 -3.31 -5.44 10.77
CA TYR A 286 -3.38 -6.62 11.64
C TYR A 286 -2.12 -6.77 12.51
N TYR A 287 -0.93 -6.61 11.93
CA TYR A 287 0.34 -6.64 12.67
C TYR A 287 0.39 -5.56 13.77
N CYS A 288 -0.02 -4.33 13.48
CA CYS A 288 -0.10 -3.28 14.49
C CYS A 288 -1.12 -3.60 15.58
N HIS A 289 -2.30 -4.14 15.19
CA HIS A 289 -3.35 -4.50 16.14
C HIS A 289 -2.91 -5.56 17.15
N ILE A 290 -2.25 -6.63 16.71
CA ILE A 290 -1.85 -7.72 17.62
C ILE A 290 -0.61 -7.38 18.47
N ASN A 291 0.09 -6.29 18.17
CA ASN A 291 1.30 -5.84 18.88
C ASN A 291 1.10 -4.50 19.60
N ASP A 292 -0.14 -3.98 19.68
CA ASP A 292 -0.48 -2.68 20.29
C ASP A 292 0.37 -1.50 19.74
N LEU A 293 0.59 -1.49 18.43
CA LEU A 293 1.41 -0.47 17.76
C LEU A 293 0.57 0.64 17.15
N TYR A 294 1.17 1.83 17.10
CA TYR A 294 0.56 3.08 16.64
C TYR A 294 1.43 3.77 15.60
N ILE A 295 0.77 4.54 14.75
CA ILE A 295 1.36 5.41 13.75
C ILE A 295 1.21 6.86 14.20
N VAL A 296 2.27 7.64 14.09
CA VAL A 296 2.22 9.09 14.37
C VAL A 296 1.66 9.81 13.16
N TYR A 297 0.59 10.57 13.37
CA TYR A 297 -0.04 11.41 12.37
C TYR A 297 0.28 12.88 12.59
N SER A 298 0.39 13.62 11.50
CA SER A 298 0.30 15.08 11.52
C SER A 298 -1.12 15.51 11.86
N ASN A 299 -1.24 16.40 12.85
CA ASN A 299 -2.48 17.07 13.21
C ASN A 299 -2.46 18.56 12.83
N LEU A 300 -1.53 18.97 11.96
CA LEU A 300 -1.23 20.38 11.73
C LEU A 300 -2.42 21.18 11.19
N ARG A 301 -3.30 20.57 10.39
CA ARG A 301 -4.54 21.22 9.93
C ARG A 301 -5.43 21.62 11.10
N ALA A 302 -5.65 20.71 12.05
CA ALA A 302 -6.47 20.96 13.23
C ALA A 302 -5.76 21.88 14.24
N TYR A 303 -4.45 21.73 14.39
CA TYR A 303 -3.62 22.52 15.30
C TYR A 303 -3.50 24.00 14.88
N THR A 304 -3.40 24.25 13.57
CA THR A 304 -3.18 25.61 13.04
C THR A 304 -4.44 26.25 12.46
N GLY A 305 -5.46 25.47 12.11
CA GLY A 305 -6.62 25.91 11.34
C GLY A 305 -6.32 26.23 9.87
N ARG A 306 -5.10 25.98 9.38
CA ARG A 306 -4.66 26.34 8.03
C ARG A 306 -4.89 25.23 7.01
N GLY A 307 -5.12 25.61 5.76
CA GLY A 307 -5.31 24.69 4.63
C GLY A 307 -4.04 24.36 3.84
N ASP A 308 -2.94 25.07 4.10
CA ASP A 308 -1.67 25.03 3.36
C ASP A 308 -0.51 24.44 4.19
N VAL A 309 -0.85 23.45 5.03
CA VAL A 309 0.08 22.81 5.99
C VAL A 309 0.21 21.30 5.77
N PHE A 310 -0.21 20.81 4.60
CA PHE A 310 -0.17 19.38 4.30
C PHE A 310 1.26 18.95 3.97
N LEU A 311 1.63 17.76 4.44
CA LEU A 311 2.96 17.21 4.19
C LEU A 311 3.00 16.35 2.93
N ASP A 312 1.84 15.83 2.54
CA ASP A 312 1.60 15.21 1.25
C ASP A 312 0.18 15.52 0.75
N VAL A 313 -0.05 15.28 -0.54
CA VAL A 313 -1.39 15.23 -1.13
C VAL A 313 -1.44 14.05 -2.08
N HIS A 314 -2.43 13.18 -1.92
CA HIS A 314 -2.69 12.11 -2.88
C HIS A 314 -3.64 12.62 -3.97
N ARG A 315 -3.23 12.54 -5.23
CA ARG A 315 -4.00 13.05 -6.38
C ARG A 315 -5.24 12.22 -6.71
N GLN A 316 -5.34 11.02 -6.15
CA GLN A 316 -6.48 10.09 -6.34
C GLN A 316 -6.71 9.74 -7.81
N GLU A 317 -5.66 9.75 -8.62
CA GLU A 317 -5.76 9.49 -10.04
C GLU A 317 -6.34 8.09 -10.31
N PRO A 318 -7.10 7.89 -11.41
CA PRO A 318 -7.64 6.59 -11.74
C PRO A 318 -6.57 5.50 -11.76
N GLY A 319 -6.85 4.38 -11.10
CA GLY A 319 -5.87 3.33 -10.83
C GLY A 319 -6.49 2.15 -10.11
N LEU A 320 -5.70 1.48 -9.27
CA LEU A 320 -6.14 0.27 -8.55
C LEU A 320 -7.31 0.54 -7.60
N HIS A 321 -7.33 1.71 -6.95
CA HIS A 321 -8.28 2.06 -5.89
C HIS A 321 -9.24 3.18 -6.26
N ALA A 322 -8.88 4.05 -7.21
CA ALA A 322 -9.74 5.15 -7.67
C ALA A 322 -10.28 4.86 -9.08
N THR A 323 -11.59 4.93 -9.27
CA THR A 323 -12.24 4.54 -10.54
C THR A 323 -12.65 5.70 -11.43
N SER A 324 -12.70 6.94 -10.94
CA SER A 324 -13.22 8.07 -11.74
C SER A 324 -12.94 9.50 -11.23
N ARG A 325 -12.29 9.70 -10.08
CA ARG A 325 -12.08 11.04 -9.49
C ARG A 325 -10.61 11.37 -9.39
N SER A 326 -10.06 12.05 -10.39
CA SER A 326 -8.80 12.77 -10.23
C SER A 326 -9.07 14.08 -9.50
N ARG A 327 -8.26 14.42 -8.49
CA ARG A 327 -8.11 15.82 -8.09
C ARG A 327 -7.37 16.52 -9.24
N ASN A 328 -8.13 17.09 -10.16
CA ASN A 328 -7.59 17.87 -11.29
C ASN A 328 -7.04 19.26 -10.86
N GLU A 329 -7.01 19.54 -9.56
CA GLU A 329 -6.57 20.81 -8.99
C GLU A 329 -5.07 20.79 -8.70
N ASP A 330 -4.44 21.95 -8.78
CA ASP A 330 -3.06 22.17 -8.32
C ASP A 330 -2.99 21.92 -6.80
N THR A 331 -2.46 20.75 -6.46
CA THR A 331 -2.28 20.27 -5.08
C THR A 331 -1.23 21.07 -4.32
N SER A 332 -0.35 21.80 -5.03
CA SER A 332 0.73 22.57 -4.42
C SER A 332 0.22 23.67 -3.49
N SER A 333 -1.03 24.11 -3.66
CA SER A 333 -1.67 25.10 -2.79
C SER A 333 -1.97 24.59 -1.37
N PHE A 334 -2.06 23.27 -1.18
CA PHE A 334 -2.27 22.65 0.14
C PHE A 334 -0.95 22.29 0.84
N LEU A 335 0.12 22.10 0.07
CA LEU A 335 1.40 21.65 0.59
C LEU A 335 2.09 22.75 1.42
N MET A 336 2.69 22.34 2.53
CA MET A 336 3.51 23.22 3.35
C MET A 336 4.78 23.62 2.59
N LYS A 337 4.90 24.90 2.22
CA LYS A 337 6.10 25.44 1.56
C LYS A 337 7.06 26.14 2.52
N THR A 338 6.59 26.51 3.71
CA THR A 338 7.39 27.24 4.70
C THR A 338 7.22 26.62 6.08
N TRP A 339 8.36 26.34 6.71
CA TRP A 339 8.41 25.74 8.03
C TRP A 339 8.09 26.74 9.14
N ASN A 340 7.29 26.32 10.12
CA ASN A 340 7.13 27.03 11.39
C ASN A 340 7.67 26.15 12.54
N PRO A 341 8.60 26.64 13.39
CA PRO A 341 9.07 25.91 14.57
C PRO A 341 7.97 25.46 15.53
N ASP A 342 6.81 26.13 15.55
CA ASP A 342 5.68 25.74 16.39
C ASP A 342 5.05 24.40 16.00
N TYR A 343 5.30 23.91 14.79
CA TYR A 343 4.75 22.64 14.30
C TYR A 343 5.36 21.42 15.03
N VAL A 344 6.51 21.57 15.66
CA VAL A 344 7.21 20.49 16.38
C VAL A 344 7.23 20.68 17.89
N LYS A 345 6.33 21.52 18.41
CA LYS A 345 6.05 21.62 19.85
C LYS A 345 5.21 20.43 20.30
N PHE A 346 5.81 19.24 20.27
CA PHE A 346 5.14 18.00 20.64
C PHE A 346 4.86 17.95 22.16
N PRO A 347 3.67 17.50 22.58
CA PRO A 347 3.36 17.36 23.99
C PRO A 347 4.11 16.17 24.62
N ASP A 348 4.23 16.17 25.95
CA ASP A 348 4.81 15.03 26.69
C ASP A 348 3.93 13.79 26.59
N THR A 349 2.61 14.00 26.68
CA THR A 349 1.57 12.98 26.51
C THR A 349 0.83 13.25 25.21
N VAL A 350 0.73 12.23 24.35
CA VAL A 350 0.02 12.34 23.06
C VAL A 350 -1.27 11.54 23.09
N THR A 351 -2.33 12.10 22.54
CA THR A 351 -3.61 11.40 22.37
C THR A 351 -3.42 10.17 21.46
N LYS A 352 -3.90 9.01 21.92
CA LYS A 352 -3.86 7.74 21.18
C LYS A 352 -5.27 7.31 20.82
N TYR A 353 -5.44 6.86 19.58
CA TYR A 353 -6.67 6.27 19.07
C TYR A 353 -6.42 4.81 18.65
N THR A 354 -7.34 3.94 19.01
CA THR A 354 -7.45 2.55 18.57
C THR A 354 -8.30 2.46 17.31
N LEU A 355 -8.26 1.33 16.60
CA LEU A 355 -9.07 1.12 15.38
C LEU A 355 -10.58 1.29 15.58
N LEU A 356 -11.06 1.26 16.82
CA LEU A 356 -12.48 1.38 17.16
C LEU A 356 -12.85 2.77 17.71
N ASP A 357 -11.88 3.67 17.86
CA ASP A 357 -12.14 5.03 18.33
C ASP A 357 -12.73 5.91 17.22
N LYS A 358 -13.80 6.61 17.60
CA LYS A 358 -14.73 7.41 16.77
C LYS A 358 -15.50 6.60 15.73
#